data_AF-A0A4R7GLS0-F1
#
_entry.id   AF-A0A4R7GLS0-F1
#
_cell.length_a   1.000
_cell.length_b   1.000
_cell.length_c   1.000
_cell.angle_alpha   90.00
_cell.angle_beta   90.00
_cell.angle_gamma   90.00
#
_symmetry.space_group_name_H-M   'P 1'
#
loop_
_entity.id
_entity.type
_entity.pdbx_description
1 polymer ?
#
loop_
_entity_poly.entity_id
_entity_poly.type
_entity_poly.pdbx_seq_one_letter_code
_entity_poly.pdbx_strand_id
1 'polypeptide(L)'
;MTIKGLEQAISNLNNISKTAVPRASAQAVNRVAGRAISRSSSSVSKETKVPRKLVMQRAKLKKATMNRPVATLKINRGNLPAIKLGAAQMRISRRKGNVRGQGSVLKIGRFTFRDAFIQQLANGRWHVLQRSGKSRYPIDVVKIPLTTPLTNAYTVETNRLMQSDMPKEMASALKNQLRLIIKR
;
A
#
# COMPACT_ATOMS: atom_id res chain seq x y z
N MET A 1 -33.98 -29.05 -41.29
CA MET A 1 -34.18 -29.20 -39.84
C MET A 1 -33.68 -27.94 -39.13
N THR A 2 -34.57 -27.08 -38.67
CA THR A 2 -34.21 -25.91 -37.85
C THR A 2 -34.03 -26.36 -36.41
N ILE A 3 -32.79 -26.40 -35.93
CA ILE A 3 -32.48 -26.78 -34.55
C ILE A 3 -33.03 -25.67 -33.64
N LYS A 4 -34.13 -25.95 -32.93
CA LYS A 4 -34.70 -25.04 -31.93
C LYS A 4 -33.62 -24.67 -30.91
N GLY A 5 -33.43 -23.37 -30.70
CA GLY A 5 -32.48 -22.84 -29.70
C GLY A 5 -31.06 -22.60 -30.20
N LEU A 6 -30.73 -22.89 -31.47
CA LEU A 6 -29.40 -22.63 -32.02
C LEU A 6 -29.05 -21.14 -32.06
N GLU A 7 -30.01 -20.27 -32.42
CA GLU A 7 -29.83 -18.82 -32.37
C GLU A 7 -29.62 -18.30 -30.94
N GLN A 8 -30.33 -18.87 -29.96
CA GLN A 8 -30.19 -18.51 -28.55
C GLN A 8 -28.83 -18.96 -27.99
N ALA A 9 -28.35 -20.14 -28.38
CA ALA A 9 -27.01 -20.60 -28.06
C ALA A 9 -25.93 -19.69 -28.65
N ILE A 10 -26.07 -19.28 -29.92
CA ILE A 10 -25.14 -18.35 -30.58
C ILE A 10 -25.14 -16.97 -29.89
N SER A 11 -26.32 -16.44 -29.55
CA SER A 11 -26.45 -15.18 -28.80
C SER A 11 -25.79 -15.26 -27.42
N ASN A 12 -25.98 -16.37 -26.71
CA ASN A 12 -25.35 -16.60 -25.40
C ASN A 12 -23.83 -16.68 -25.49
N LEU A 13 -23.29 -17.38 -26.49
CA LEU A 13 -21.84 -17.46 -26.73
C LEU A 13 -21.25 -16.07 -27.07
N ASN A 14 -21.93 -15.30 -27.90
CA ASN A 14 -21.54 -13.92 -28.23
C ASN A 14 -21.55 -13.01 -27.00
N ASN A 15 -22.55 -13.14 -26.13
CA ASN A 15 -22.64 -12.41 -24.87
C ASN A 15 -21.53 -12.80 -23.89
N ILE A 16 -21.16 -14.08 -23.83
CA ILE A 16 -20.04 -14.56 -23.00
C ILE A 16 -18.73 -13.89 -23.43
N SER A 17 -18.44 -13.92 -24.73
CA SER A 17 -17.22 -13.33 -25.29
C SER A 17 -17.16 -11.82 -25.07
N LYS A 18 -18.23 -11.09 -25.41
CA LYS A 18 -18.25 -9.62 -25.38
C LYS A 18 -18.37 -9.04 -23.97
N THR A 19 -19.05 -9.72 -23.04
CA THR A 19 -19.40 -9.14 -21.74
C THR A 19 -18.89 -9.94 -20.55
N ALA A 20 -19.09 -11.27 -20.54
CA ALA A 20 -18.78 -12.10 -19.38
C ALA A 20 -17.27 -12.19 -19.12
N VAL A 21 -16.49 -12.46 -20.17
CA VAL A 21 -15.04 -12.63 -20.06
C VAL A 21 -14.34 -11.32 -19.65
N PRO A 22 -14.59 -10.16 -20.29
CA PRO A 22 -13.98 -8.91 -19.86
C PRO A 22 -14.41 -8.48 -18.46
N ARG A 23 -15.68 -8.71 -18.08
CA ARG A 23 -16.20 -8.41 -16.74
C ARG A 23 -15.58 -9.29 -15.67
N ALA A 24 -15.48 -10.59 -15.91
CA ALA A 24 -14.82 -11.53 -15.00
C ALA A 24 -13.33 -11.19 -14.85
N SER A 25 -12.66 -10.87 -15.96
CA SER A 25 -11.24 -10.48 -15.97
C SER A 25 -11.01 -9.22 -15.14
N ALA A 26 -11.81 -8.17 -15.35
CA ALA A 26 -11.72 -6.94 -14.57
C ALA A 26 -11.97 -7.19 -13.07
N GLN A 27 -12.94 -8.05 -12.71
CA GLN A 27 -13.21 -8.42 -11.31
C GLN A 27 -12.03 -9.15 -10.67
N ALA A 28 -11.49 -10.16 -11.36
CA ALA A 28 -10.37 -10.95 -10.87
C ALA A 28 -9.10 -10.08 -10.67
N VAL A 29 -8.75 -9.26 -11.66
CA VAL A 29 -7.61 -8.33 -11.57
C VAL A 29 -7.79 -7.34 -10.41
N ASN A 30 -8.99 -6.78 -10.24
CA ASN A 30 -9.26 -5.85 -9.13
C ASN A 30 -9.11 -6.50 -7.74
N ARG A 31 -9.52 -7.77 -7.60
CA ARG A 31 -9.37 -8.51 -6.34
C ARG A 31 -7.92 -8.80 -6.03
N VAL A 32 -7.17 -9.30 -7.01
CA VAL A 32 -5.72 -9.56 -6.87
C VAL A 32 -4.97 -8.28 -6.55
N ALA A 33 -5.27 -7.17 -7.24
CA ALA A 33 -4.66 -5.86 -6.97
C ALA A 33 -4.95 -5.36 -5.54
N GLY A 34 -6.18 -5.51 -5.05
CA GLY A 34 -6.54 -5.19 -3.67
C GLY A 34 -5.79 -6.05 -2.64
N ARG A 35 -5.66 -7.35 -2.90
CA ARG A 35 -4.85 -8.26 -2.06
C ARG A 35 -3.37 -7.87 -2.08
N ALA A 36 -2.83 -7.53 -3.23
CA ALA A 36 -1.44 -7.09 -3.37
C ALA A 36 -1.15 -5.87 -2.49
N ILE A 37 -2.03 -4.87 -2.48
CA ILE A 37 -1.88 -3.70 -1.57
C ILE A 37 -1.88 -4.17 -0.12
N SER A 38 -2.83 -5.03 0.26
CA SER A 38 -2.99 -5.51 1.63
C SER A 38 -1.78 -6.31 2.13
N ARG A 39 -1.30 -7.26 1.33
CA ARG A 39 -0.16 -8.14 1.64
C ARG A 39 1.16 -7.37 1.65
N SER A 40 1.41 -6.56 0.60
CA SER A 40 2.61 -5.71 0.52
C SER A 40 2.69 -4.75 1.69
N SER A 41 1.58 -4.07 2.01
CA SER A 41 1.56 -3.13 3.15
C SER A 41 1.79 -3.81 4.49
N SER A 42 1.33 -5.06 4.64
CA SER A 42 1.57 -5.86 5.84
C SER A 42 3.06 -6.24 5.95
N SER A 43 3.68 -6.69 4.86
CA SER A 43 5.10 -7.03 4.81
C SER A 43 5.97 -5.83 5.18
N VAL A 44 5.76 -4.68 4.53
CA VAL A 44 6.50 -3.44 4.81
C VAL A 44 6.28 -2.96 6.24
N SER A 45 5.06 -3.07 6.76
CA SER A 45 4.76 -2.67 8.14
C SER A 45 5.51 -3.52 9.16
N LYS A 46 5.68 -4.83 8.90
CA LYS A 46 6.47 -5.73 9.75
C LYS A 46 7.96 -5.41 9.70
N GLU A 47 8.50 -5.22 8.49
CA GLU A 47 9.92 -4.92 8.29
C GLU A 47 10.30 -3.56 8.90
N THR A 48 9.54 -2.51 8.57
CA THR A 48 9.89 -1.13 8.95
C THR A 48 9.32 -0.72 10.31
N LYS A 49 8.42 -1.53 10.90
CA LYS A 49 7.66 -1.22 12.13
C LYS A 49 6.73 0.00 12.02
N VAL A 50 6.54 0.54 10.82
CA VAL A 50 5.59 1.63 10.55
C VAL A 50 4.16 1.10 10.56
N PRO A 51 3.18 1.82 11.13
CA PRO A 51 1.78 1.41 11.11
C PRO A 51 1.26 1.09 9.70
N ARG A 52 0.66 -0.10 9.51
CA ARG A 52 0.11 -0.58 8.23
C ARG A 52 -0.82 0.44 7.55
N LYS A 53 -1.63 1.18 8.32
CA LYS A 53 -2.53 2.22 7.79
C LYS A 53 -1.77 3.30 7.00
N LEU A 54 -0.64 3.78 7.52
CA LEU A 54 0.20 4.80 6.87
C LEU A 54 0.88 4.25 5.61
N VAL A 55 1.25 2.97 5.62
CA VAL A 55 1.80 2.29 4.44
C VAL A 55 0.73 2.15 3.36
N MET A 56 -0.47 1.69 3.70
CA MET A 56 -1.58 1.53 2.75
C MET A 56 -2.00 2.84 2.10
N GLN A 57 -2.01 3.95 2.83
CA GLN A 57 -2.35 5.28 2.31
C GLN A 57 -1.40 5.75 1.18
N ARG A 58 -0.23 5.13 1.03
CA ARG A 58 0.73 5.45 -0.04
C ARG A 58 0.40 4.80 -1.37
N ALA A 59 -0.46 3.79 -1.38
CA ALA A 59 -0.86 3.08 -2.59
C ALA A 59 -2.21 3.60 -3.11
N LYS A 60 -2.24 4.00 -4.37
CA LYS A 60 -3.47 4.35 -5.10
C LYS A 60 -3.74 3.28 -6.15
N LEU A 61 -4.95 2.73 -6.14
CA LEU A 61 -5.40 1.73 -7.10
C LEU A 61 -6.26 2.37 -8.18
N LYS A 62 -5.81 2.33 -9.43
CA LYS A 62 -6.68 2.54 -10.60
C LYS A 62 -7.24 1.18 -11.00
N LYS A 63 -8.55 0.99 -10.80
CA LYS A 63 -9.25 -0.28 -11.03
C LYS A 63 -9.34 -0.60 -12.53
N ALA A 64 -9.35 -1.90 -12.82
CA ALA A 64 -9.67 -2.45 -14.12
C ALA A 64 -11.17 -2.28 -14.44
N THR A 65 -11.48 -2.06 -15.72
CA THR A 65 -12.84 -1.97 -16.26
C THR A 65 -13.04 -3.03 -17.35
N MET A 66 -14.27 -3.22 -17.84
CA MET A 66 -14.54 -4.21 -18.91
C MET A 66 -13.73 -3.89 -20.17
N ASN A 67 -13.66 -2.62 -20.56
CA ASN A 67 -12.94 -2.19 -21.76
C ASN A 67 -11.41 -2.20 -21.56
N ARG A 68 -10.95 -2.21 -20.30
CA ARG A 68 -9.53 -2.20 -19.95
C ARG A 68 -9.29 -3.09 -18.73
N PRO A 69 -9.09 -4.41 -18.92
CA PRO A 69 -8.91 -5.38 -17.84
C PRO A 69 -7.52 -5.29 -17.18
N VAL A 70 -7.00 -4.08 -16.97
CA VAL A 70 -5.69 -3.80 -16.37
C VAL A 70 -5.89 -2.88 -15.19
N ALA A 71 -5.41 -3.29 -14.01
CA ALA A 71 -5.33 -2.44 -12.83
C ALA A 71 -3.92 -1.86 -12.68
N THR A 72 -3.82 -0.61 -12.27
CA THR A 72 -2.53 0.06 -12.05
C THR A 72 -2.41 0.48 -10.59
N LEU A 73 -1.34 0.06 -9.93
CA LEU A 73 -0.99 0.50 -8.60
C LEU A 73 0.05 1.62 -8.70
N LYS A 74 -0.25 2.78 -8.11
CA LYS A 74 0.70 3.89 -7.96
C LYS A 74 1.12 3.99 -6.49
N ILE A 75 2.41 3.86 -6.20
CA ILE A 75 2.94 3.85 -4.84
C ILE A 75 3.85 5.06 -4.61
N ASN A 76 3.55 5.83 -3.57
CA ASN A 76 4.40 6.93 -3.11
C ASN A 76 5.60 6.38 -2.31
N ARG A 77 6.72 6.16 -3.00
CA ARG A 77 7.97 5.56 -2.46
C ARG A 77 8.83 6.47 -1.58
N GLY A 78 8.46 7.75 -1.41
CA GLY A 78 9.25 8.69 -0.61
C GLY A 78 9.30 8.29 0.87
N ASN A 79 10.39 8.63 1.56
CA ASN A 79 10.57 8.33 2.98
C ASN A 79 9.45 8.94 3.84
N LEU A 80 9.20 8.37 5.02
CA LEU A 80 8.16 8.84 5.93
C LEU A 80 8.75 9.81 6.96
N PRO A 81 8.30 11.07 7.02
CA PRO A 81 8.68 11.97 8.10
C PRO A 81 8.23 11.41 9.45
N ALA A 82 9.09 11.44 10.46
CA ALA A 82 8.80 10.85 11.77
C ALA A 82 7.57 11.48 12.45
N ILE A 83 7.28 12.76 12.17
CA ILE A 83 6.08 13.45 12.68
C ILE A 83 4.77 12.77 12.26
N LYS A 84 4.74 12.03 11.14
CA LYS A 84 3.55 11.32 10.67
C LYS A 84 3.26 10.02 11.44
N LEU A 85 4.16 9.57 12.30
CA LEU A 85 4.01 8.32 13.06
C LEU A 85 2.97 8.45 14.17
N GLY A 86 2.69 9.66 14.66
CA GLY A 86 1.70 9.93 15.69
C GLY A 86 2.15 11.00 16.67
N ALA A 87 1.54 11.00 17.86
CA ALA A 87 1.90 11.92 18.92
C ALA A 87 3.35 11.68 19.39
N ALA A 88 4.08 12.77 19.53
CA ALA A 88 5.46 12.77 19.95
C ALA A 88 5.56 13.12 21.44
N GLN A 89 6.34 12.36 22.20
CA GLN A 89 6.55 12.54 23.62
C GLN A 89 8.05 12.63 23.90
N MET A 90 8.47 13.73 24.53
CA MET A 90 9.85 13.87 24.99
C MET A 90 10.04 13.10 26.29
N ARG A 91 11.03 12.20 26.33
CA ARG A 91 11.42 11.46 27.54
C ARG A 91 12.74 12.00 28.05
N ILE A 92 12.68 12.64 29.21
CA ILE A 92 13.83 13.28 29.84
C ILE A 92 14.69 12.21 30.52
N SER A 93 16.00 12.24 30.28
CA SER A 93 16.96 11.42 31.03
C SER A 93 17.09 11.94 32.46
N ARG A 94 16.94 11.05 33.45
CA ARG A 94 17.13 11.34 34.88
C ARG A 94 18.43 10.76 35.45
N ARG A 95 19.37 10.35 34.60
CA ARG A 95 20.65 9.77 35.05
C ARG A 95 21.52 10.87 35.70
N LYS A 96 22.00 10.60 36.92
CA LYS A 96 22.90 11.48 37.69
C LYS A 96 24.17 11.73 36.86
N GLY A 97 24.48 13.00 36.57
CA GLY A 97 25.61 13.42 35.74
C GLY A 97 25.25 14.00 34.35
N ASN A 98 24.00 13.85 33.89
CA ASN A 98 23.58 14.44 32.62
C ASN A 98 23.21 15.93 32.81
N VAL A 99 24.10 16.83 32.38
CA VAL A 99 23.88 18.28 32.41
C VAL A 99 22.88 18.68 31.31
N ARG A 100 21.91 19.57 31.61
CA ARG A 100 20.93 20.13 30.65
C ARG A 100 20.10 19.10 29.88
N GLY A 101 19.79 17.95 30.48
CA GLY A 101 18.94 16.94 29.85
C GLY A 101 19.62 16.18 28.70
N GLN A 102 20.95 16.14 28.66
CA GLN A 102 21.70 15.25 27.76
C GLN A 102 21.18 13.81 27.87
N GLY A 103 21.06 13.11 26.74
CA GLY A 103 20.49 11.77 26.67
C GLY A 103 18.95 11.70 26.73
N SER A 104 18.26 12.84 26.71
CA SER A 104 16.80 12.87 26.49
C SER A 104 16.48 12.38 25.08
N VAL A 105 15.36 11.67 24.94
CA VAL A 105 14.97 11.05 23.67
C VAL A 105 13.55 11.43 23.29
N LEU A 106 13.33 11.66 22.01
CA LEU A 106 12.00 11.87 21.46
C LEU A 106 11.40 10.52 21.08
N LYS A 107 10.28 10.17 21.70
CA LYS A 107 9.55 8.94 21.40
C LYS A 107 8.32 9.24 20.58
N ILE A 108 8.15 8.54 19.47
CA ILE A 108 6.97 8.66 18.60
C ILE A 108 6.48 7.26 18.27
N GLY A 109 5.38 6.86 18.91
CA GLY A 109 4.90 5.48 18.87
C GLY A 109 5.99 4.48 19.31
N ARG A 110 6.37 3.59 18.41
CA ARG A 110 7.39 2.54 18.66
C ARG A 110 8.83 3.01 18.42
N PHE A 111 9.02 4.19 17.83
CA PHE A 111 10.33 4.70 17.46
C PHE A 111 10.86 5.63 18.54
N THR A 112 12.17 5.56 18.74
CA THR A 112 12.92 6.43 19.64
C THR A 112 13.99 7.13 18.83
N PHE A 113 14.00 8.46 18.88
CA PHE A 113 14.95 9.32 18.18
C PHE A 113 15.80 10.04 19.23
N ARG A 114 17.12 9.82 19.17
CA ARG A 114 18.10 10.49 20.03
C ARG A 114 18.45 11.85 19.42
N ASP A 115 18.69 12.85 20.27
CA ASP A 115 19.08 14.21 19.86
C ASP A 115 18.09 14.84 18.86
N ALA A 116 16.83 14.44 18.97
CA ALA A 116 15.74 14.89 18.14
C ALA A 116 14.76 15.75 18.94
N PHE A 117 14.19 16.76 18.30
CA PHE A 117 13.27 17.70 18.91
C PHE A 117 12.20 18.13 17.90
N ILE A 118 11.14 18.77 18.39
CA ILE A 118 10.03 19.24 17.58
C ILE A 118 10.17 20.74 17.42
N GLN A 119 10.13 21.22 16.18
CA GLN A 119 10.15 22.65 15.88
C GLN A 119 9.26 22.94 14.67
N GLN A 120 8.63 24.10 14.69
CA GLN A 120 7.95 24.65 13.52
C GLN A 120 8.99 25.31 12.60
N LEU A 121 9.02 24.90 11.33
CA LEU A 121 9.89 25.53 10.33
C LEU A 121 9.24 26.82 9.79
N ALA A 122 10.00 27.62 9.05
CA ALA A 122 9.52 28.87 8.44
C ALA A 122 8.28 28.69 7.53
N ASN A 123 8.03 27.47 7.05
CA ASN A 123 6.84 27.11 6.28
C ASN A 123 5.57 26.90 7.14
N GLY A 124 5.63 27.14 8.45
CA GLY A 124 4.52 26.96 9.39
C GLY A 124 4.23 25.50 9.77
N ARG A 125 4.97 24.51 9.25
CA ARG A 125 4.74 23.09 9.54
C ARG A 125 5.62 22.62 10.69
N TRP A 126 5.03 21.81 11.57
CA TRP A 126 5.75 21.11 12.63
C TRP A 126 6.54 19.93 12.07
N HIS A 127 7.81 19.86 12.42
CA HIS A 127 8.70 18.79 12.03
C HIS A 127 9.44 18.21 13.24
N VAL A 128 9.77 16.93 13.13
CA VAL A 128 10.75 16.29 14.00
C VAL A 128 12.09 16.48 13.34
N LEU A 129 12.96 17.18 14.04
CA LEU A 129 14.28 17.57 13.58
C LEU A 129 15.34 16.85 14.42
N GLN A 130 16.48 16.57 13.82
CA GLN A 130 17.64 16.00 14.50
C GLN A 130 18.89 16.79 14.10
N ARG A 131 19.78 17.02 15.06
CA ARG A 131 21.07 17.65 14.79
C ARG A 131 22.03 16.62 14.21
N SER A 132 22.49 16.81 12.97
CA SER A 132 23.51 15.96 12.37
C SER A 132 24.92 16.42 12.79
N GLY A 133 25.33 16.12 14.03
CA GLY A 133 26.73 16.33 14.50
C GLY A 133 27.06 17.69 15.14
N LYS A 134 28.34 18.12 15.04
CA LYS A 134 28.91 19.34 15.66
C LYS A 134 28.10 20.63 15.38
N SER A 135 28.19 21.59 16.31
CA SER A 135 27.41 22.83 16.45
C SER A 135 27.06 23.67 15.19
N ARG A 136 27.77 23.49 14.06
CA ARG A 136 27.56 24.22 12.78
C ARG A 136 26.80 23.42 11.70
N TYR A 137 26.43 22.17 11.92
CA TYR A 137 25.77 21.35 10.90
C TYR A 137 24.27 21.67 10.73
N PRO A 138 23.71 21.44 9.52
CA PRO A 138 22.32 21.69 9.22
C PRO A 138 21.37 20.79 10.04
N ILE A 139 20.22 21.36 10.40
CA ILE A 139 19.16 20.64 11.10
C ILE A 139 18.34 19.86 10.08
N ASP A 140 18.31 18.54 10.20
CA ASP A 140 17.63 17.66 9.25
C ASP A 140 16.28 17.15 9.77
N VAL A 141 15.31 17.00 8.87
CA VAL A 141 14.04 16.36 9.19
C VAL A 141 14.25 14.85 9.31
N VAL A 142 13.88 14.29 10.46
CA VAL A 142 13.97 12.85 10.72
C VAL A 142 12.97 12.11 9.83
N LYS A 143 13.50 11.16 9.05
CA LYS A 143 12.73 10.36 8.10
C LYS A 143 13.02 8.87 8.32
N ILE A 144 11.98 8.04 8.19
CA ILE A 144 12.10 6.59 8.13
C ILE A 144 12.28 6.18 6.66
N PRO A 145 13.32 5.40 6.33
CA PRO A 145 13.53 4.89 4.98
C PRO A 145 12.40 3.92 4.60
N LEU A 146 11.67 4.25 3.54
CA LEU A 146 10.58 3.40 3.02
C LEU A 146 10.75 3.04 1.56
N THR A 147 11.67 3.67 0.84
CA THR A 147 11.81 3.49 -0.61
C THR A 147 12.09 2.04 -0.99
N THR A 148 13.13 1.44 -0.42
CA THR A 148 13.52 0.05 -0.73
C THR A 148 12.50 -0.98 -0.24
N PRO A 149 12.01 -0.93 1.02
CA PRO A 149 10.99 -1.85 1.51
C PRO A 149 9.71 -1.82 0.66
N LEU A 150 9.24 -0.63 0.28
CA LEU A 150 8.05 -0.48 -0.56
C LEU A 150 8.27 -1.10 -1.95
N THR A 151 9.37 -0.77 -2.62
CA THR A 151 9.62 -1.32 -3.95
C THR A 151 9.71 -2.85 -3.92
N ASN A 152 10.49 -3.40 -2.99
CA ASN A 152 10.71 -4.84 -2.91
C ASN A 152 9.41 -5.59 -2.59
N ALA A 153 8.69 -5.15 -1.54
CA ALA A 153 7.48 -5.83 -1.12
C ALA A 153 6.38 -5.79 -2.20
N TYR A 154 6.17 -4.64 -2.86
CA TYR A 154 5.16 -4.55 -3.90
C TYR A 154 5.53 -5.36 -5.14
N THR A 155 6.79 -5.36 -5.57
CA THR A 155 7.23 -6.18 -6.72
C THR A 155 7.08 -7.67 -6.43
N VAL A 156 7.52 -8.13 -5.25
CA VAL A 156 7.45 -9.56 -4.87
C VAL A 156 5.99 -10.02 -4.72
N GLU A 157 5.18 -9.31 -3.94
CA GLU A 157 3.80 -9.73 -3.64
C GLU A 157 2.88 -9.63 -4.86
N THR A 158 3.09 -8.65 -5.76
CA THR A 158 2.30 -8.58 -7.01
C THR A 158 2.58 -9.79 -7.91
N ASN A 159 3.85 -10.11 -8.17
CA ASN A 159 4.23 -11.26 -8.96
C ASN A 159 3.73 -12.58 -8.34
N ARG A 160 3.89 -12.73 -7.02
CA ARG A 160 3.41 -13.90 -6.29
C ARG A 160 1.91 -14.10 -6.43
N LEU A 161 1.12 -13.05 -6.16
CA LEU A 161 -0.34 -13.15 -6.21
C LEU A 161 -0.87 -13.27 -7.64
N MET A 162 -0.18 -12.69 -8.62
CA MET A 162 -0.50 -12.91 -10.03
C MET A 162 -0.35 -14.38 -10.43
N GLN A 163 0.66 -15.08 -9.91
CA GLN A 163 0.85 -16.51 -10.20
C GLN A 163 -0.10 -17.40 -9.39
N SER A 164 -0.27 -17.13 -8.09
CA SER A 164 -1.02 -18.02 -7.19
C SER A 164 -2.54 -17.81 -7.21
N ASP A 165 -2.98 -16.55 -7.20
CA ASP A 165 -4.37 -16.19 -6.90
C ASP A 165 -5.15 -15.80 -8.15
N MET A 166 -4.48 -15.24 -9.17
CA MET A 166 -5.15 -14.78 -10.39
C MET A 166 -5.93 -15.88 -11.11
N PRO A 167 -5.39 -17.10 -11.32
CA PRO A 167 -6.16 -18.16 -11.97
C PRO A 167 -7.41 -18.55 -11.17
N LYS A 168 -7.29 -18.59 -9.83
CA LYS A 168 -8.39 -18.93 -8.92
C LYS A 168 -9.49 -17.86 -8.95
N GLU A 169 -9.11 -16.59 -8.91
CA GLU A 169 -10.05 -15.48 -9.00
C GLU A 169 -10.72 -15.41 -10.37
N MET A 170 -9.98 -15.68 -11.44
CA MET A 170 -10.52 -15.69 -12.79
C MET A 170 -11.52 -16.82 -12.98
N ALA A 171 -11.20 -18.04 -12.55
CA ALA A 171 -12.11 -19.18 -12.61
C ALA A 171 -13.39 -18.92 -11.79
N SER A 172 -13.25 -18.39 -10.57
CA SER A 172 -14.39 -18.03 -9.72
C SER A 172 -15.26 -16.94 -10.35
N ALA A 173 -14.65 -15.88 -10.87
CA ALA A 173 -15.37 -14.78 -11.51
C ALA A 173 -16.08 -15.24 -12.79
N LEU A 174 -15.42 -16.03 -13.64
CA LEU A 174 -16.01 -16.59 -14.86
C LEU A 174 -17.18 -17.52 -14.54
N LYS A 175 -17.02 -18.45 -13.59
CA LYS A 175 -18.11 -19.33 -13.14
C LYS A 175 -19.35 -18.54 -12.72
N ASN A 176 -19.14 -17.44 -12.00
CA ASN A 176 -20.25 -16.57 -11.59
C ASN A 176 -20.89 -15.84 -12.78
N GLN A 177 -20.10 -15.28 -13.71
CA GLN A 177 -20.64 -14.61 -14.90
C GLN A 177 -21.41 -15.58 -15.81
N LEU A 178 -20.88 -16.80 -16.02
CA LEU A 178 -21.54 -17.85 -16.80
C LEU A 178 -22.88 -18.25 -16.18
N ARG A 179 -22.94 -18.42 -14.85
CA ARG A 179 -24.19 -18.70 -14.14
C ARG A 179 -25.25 -17.61 -14.38
N LEU A 180 -24.85 -16.34 -14.48
CA LEU A 180 -25.78 -15.23 -14.70
C LEU A 180 -26.31 -15.18 -16.13
N ILE A 181 -25.52 -15.60 -17.11
CA ILE A 181 -25.89 -15.57 -18.53
C ILE A 181 -26.71 -16.80 -18.91
N ILE A 182 -26.34 -17.99 -18.43
CA ILE A 182 -27.03 -19.25 -18.78
C ILE A 182 -28.40 -19.34 -18.10
N LYS A 183 -28.60 -18.65 -16.96
CA LYS A 183 -29.93 -18.56 -16.31
C LYS A 183 -30.89 -17.57 -16.98
N ARG A 184 -30.40 -16.73 -17.90
CA ARG A 184 -31.22 -15.82 -18.70
C ARG A 184 -31.62 -16.50 -20.00
#